data_AF-A0A7X7UVR6-F1
#
_entry.id   AF-A0A7X7UVR6-F1
#
_cell.length_a   1.000
_cell.length_b   1.000
_cell.length_c   1.000
_cell.angle_alpha   90.00
_cell.angle_beta   90.00
_cell.angle_gamma   90.00
#
_symmetry.space_group_name_H-M   'P 1'
#
loop_
_entity.id
_entity.type
_entity.pdbx_description
1 polymer ?
#
loop_
_entity_poly.entity_id
_entity_poly.type
_entity_poly.pdbx_seq_one_letter_code
_entity_poly.pdbx_strand_id
1 'polypeptide(L)'
;MKKQQQEMKEYRKIATVKAKVFEKGDEDGMVHRDGVIGAMEDAKYCLKPDLVPYISTLENQFHKGEWGKHYLCVGVKGERWLVEKEIFERTYEEVKKE
;
A
#
# COMPACT_ATOMS: atom_id res chain seq x y z
N MET A 1 30.10 25.64 7.96
CA MET A 1 28.64 25.54 8.25
C MET A 1 28.38 24.23 8.98
N LYS A 2 27.91 24.25 10.23
CA LYS A 2 27.57 23.02 10.97
C LYS A 2 26.16 22.58 10.59
N LYS A 3 26.01 21.39 9.98
CA LYS A 3 24.70 20.74 9.83
C LYS A 3 24.18 20.43 11.24
N GLN A 4 23.11 21.08 11.67
CA GLN A 4 22.37 20.61 12.85
C GLN A 4 21.78 19.24 12.49
N GLN A 5 22.18 18.21 13.22
CA GLN A 5 21.49 16.92 13.19
C GLN A 5 20.08 17.18 13.73
N GLN A 6 19.06 16.97 12.89
CA GLN A 6 17.69 16.96 13.38
C GLN A 6 17.52 15.74 14.28
N GLU A 7 17.20 16.00 15.54
CA GLU A 7 16.89 14.96 16.52
C GLU A 7 15.54 14.33 16.18
N MET A 8 15.49 13.00 16.08
CA MET A 8 14.24 12.29 15.86
C MET A 8 13.36 12.42 17.10
N LYS A 9 12.09 12.72 16.91
CA LYS A 9 11.08 12.77 17.98
C LYS A 9 10.09 11.64 17.77
N GLU A 10 9.68 11.00 18.86
CA GLU A 10 8.68 9.94 18.85
C GLU A 10 7.27 10.55 18.93
N TYR A 11 6.34 10.03 18.12
CA TYR A 11 4.95 10.48 18.08
C TYR A 11 4.02 9.27 18.06
N ARG A 12 2.89 9.36 18.76
CA ARG A 12 1.84 8.34 18.72
C ARG A 12 0.78 8.72 17.67
N LYS A 13 0.51 7.81 16.73
CA LYS A 13 -0.62 7.93 15.80
C LYS A 13 -1.87 7.34 16.45
N ILE A 14 -2.93 8.13 16.58
CA ILE A 14 -4.25 7.67 17.05
C ILE A 14 -5.24 7.90 15.93
N ALA A 15 -5.74 6.82 15.32
CA ALA A 15 -6.70 6.91 14.23
C ALA A 15 -7.61 5.68 14.23
N THR A 16 -8.92 5.90 14.05
CA THR A 16 -9.87 4.83 13.73
C THR A 16 -9.99 4.73 12.22
N VAL A 17 -9.77 3.53 11.69
CA VAL A 17 -9.76 3.28 10.25
C VAL A 17 -10.71 2.14 9.93
N LYS A 18 -11.28 2.14 8.73
CA LYS A 18 -11.96 0.96 8.19
C LYS A 18 -10.91 0.14 7.47
N ALA A 19 -10.87 -1.16 7.71
CA ALA A 19 -9.90 -2.01 7.05
C ALA A 19 -10.52 -3.37 6.71
N LYS A 20 -10.00 -3.99 5.65
CA LYS A 20 -10.26 -5.39 5.30
C LYS A 20 -9.01 -5.99 4.68
N VAL A 21 -8.91 -7.32 4.66
CA VAL A 21 -7.87 -8.01 3.89
C VAL A 21 -8.02 -7.60 2.42
N PHE A 22 -6.90 -7.29 1.78
CA PHE A 22 -6.86 -6.91 0.38
C PHE A 22 -7.04 -8.16 -0.48
N GLU A 23 -8.16 -8.24 -1.19
CA GLU A 23 -8.54 -9.40 -1.99
C GLU A 23 -8.74 -9.03 -3.46
N LYS A 24 -8.90 -10.04 -4.32
CA LYS A 24 -9.13 -9.84 -5.74
C LYS A 24 -10.44 -9.08 -5.97
N GLY A 25 -10.37 -7.98 -6.72
CA GLY A 25 -11.48 -7.05 -6.95
C GLY A 25 -11.41 -5.78 -6.11
N ASP A 26 -10.47 -5.67 -5.18
CA ASP A 26 -10.23 -4.46 -4.40
C ASP A 26 -9.22 -3.50 -5.05
N GLU A 27 -8.45 -4.01 -6.00
CA GLU A 27 -7.48 -3.24 -6.78
C GLU A 27 -8.16 -2.24 -7.71
N ASP A 28 -7.48 -1.11 -7.95
CA ASP A 28 -7.90 -0.13 -8.96
C ASP A 28 -7.40 -0.54 -10.36
N GLY A 29 -6.44 -1.48 -10.42
CA GLY A 29 -5.98 -2.11 -11.64
C GLY A 29 -4.73 -2.95 -11.43
N MET A 30 -4.10 -3.30 -12.55
CA MET A 30 -2.84 -4.02 -12.61
C MET A 30 -1.74 -3.15 -13.19
N VAL A 31 -0.52 -3.27 -12.67
CA VAL A 31 0.67 -2.60 -13.20
C VAL A 31 1.83 -3.58 -13.27
N HIS A 32 2.76 -3.38 -14.20
CA HIS A 32 3.97 -4.18 -14.28
C HIS A 32 4.80 -4.04 -12.98
N ARG A 33 5.31 -5.14 -12.44
CA ARG A 33 6.08 -5.17 -11.18
C ARG A 33 7.27 -4.20 -11.22
N ASP A 34 7.97 -4.13 -12.35
CA ASP A 34 9.13 -3.23 -12.54
C ASP A 34 8.76 -1.91 -13.25
N GLY A 35 7.47 -1.59 -13.34
CA GLY A 35 6.98 -0.39 -14.01
C GLY A 35 7.26 -0.40 -15.51
N VAL A 36 7.44 0.79 -16.09
CA VAL A 36 7.55 0.99 -17.54
C VAL A 36 8.76 0.25 -18.13
N ILE A 37 9.88 0.18 -17.40
CA ILE A 37 11.10 -0.47 -17.89
C ILE A 37 10.86 -1.96 -18.11
N GLY A 38 10.30 -2.66 -17.12
CA GLY A 38 9.99 -4.08 -17.27
C GLY A 38 8.99 -4.36 -18.40
N ALA A 39 7.96 -3.52 -18.53
CA ALA A 39 7.00 -3.65 -19.63
C ALA A 39 7.66 -3.49 -21.02
N MET A 40 8.67 -2.63 -21.16
CA MET A 40 9.44 -2.49 -22.40
C MET A 40 10.34 -3.71 -22.67
N GLU A 41 10.94 -4.29 -21.62
CA GLU A 41 11.73 -5.51 -21.75
C GLU A 41 10.88 -6.70 -22.18
N ASP A 42 9.71 -6.87 -21.58
CA ASP A 42 8.77 -7.91 -21.97
C ASP A 42 8.35 -7.78 -23.43
N ALA A 43 8.04 -6.56 -23.88
CA ALA A 43 7.70 -6.30 -25.27
C ALA A 43 8.87 -6.62 -26.21
N LYS A 44 10.09 -6.25 -25.84
CA LYS A 44 11.31 -6.51 -26.62
C LYS A 44 11.58 -8.00 -26.80
N TYR A 45 11.39 -8.79 -25.74
CA TYR A 45 11.70 -10.22 -25.74
C TYR A 45 10.46 -11.12 -25.87
N CYS A 46 9.28 -10.54 -26.14
CA CYS A 46 8.00 -11.25 -26.22
C CYS A 46 7.69 -12.10 -24.96
N LEU A 47 8.03 -11.59 -23.78
CA LEU A 47 7.76 -12.24 -22.50
C LEU A 47 6.32 -11.98 -22.04
N LYS A 48 5.82 -12.86 -21.19
CA LYS A 48 4.53 -12.66 -20.53
C LYS A 48 4.71 -11.65 -19.40
N PRO A 49 3.87 -10.60 -19.33
CA PRO A 49 4.06 -9.54 -18.34
C PRO A 49 3.81 -10.02 -16.91
N ASP A 50 4.71 -9.62 -16.00
CA ASP A 50 4.54 -9.83 -14.56
C ASP A 50 3.75 -8.66 -13.96
N LEU A 51 2.45 -8.90 -13.79
CA LEU A 51 1.49 -7.92 -13.32
C LEU A 51 1.20 -8.08 -11.84
N VAL A 52 1.12 -6.96 -11.13
CA VAL A 52 0.74 -6.89 -9.72
C VAL A 52 -0.44 -5.93 -9.53
N PRO A 53 -1.33 -6.20 -8.56
CA PRO A 53 -2.42 -5.30 -8.25
C PRO A 53 -1.89 -4.01 -7.63
N TYR A 54 -2.59 -2.90 -7.88
CA TYR A 54 -2.32 -1.63 -7.23
C TYR A 54 -3.60 -0.98 -6.75
N ILE A 55 -3.43 -0.05 -5.79
CA ILE A 55 -4.45 0.94 -5.44
C ILE A 55 -3.88 2.34 -5.67
N SER A 56 -4.74 3.29 -5.96
CA SER A 56 -4.40 4.70 -5.95
C SER A 56 -4.53 5.24 -4.53
N THR A 57 -3.42 5.76 -4.00
CA THR A 57 -3.38 6.51 -2.75
C THR A 57 -3.28 8.00 -3.04
N LEU A 58 -3.40 8.85 -2.01
CA LEU A 58 -3.21 10.30 -2.16
C LEU A 58 -1.78 10.67 -2.58
N GLU A 59 -0.81 9.78 -2.33
CA GLU A 59 0.62 10.03 -2.53
C GLU A 59 1.18 9.27 -3.75
N ASN A 60 0.57 8.14 -4.12
CA ASN A 60 1.03 7.29 -5.20
C ASN A 60 -0.15 6.64 -5.93
N GLN A 61 -0.31 6.99 -7.21
CA GLN A 61 -1.39 6.45 -8.06
C GLN A 61 -1.26 4.95 -8.34
N PHE A 62 -0.04 4.40 -8.25
CA PHE A 62 0.28 3.00 -8.51
C PHE A 62 0.92 2.34 -7.28
N HIS A 63 0.31 2.51 -6.11
CA HIS A 63 0.79 1.85 -4.90
C HIS A 63 0.50 0.35 -4.99
N LYS A 64 1.56 -0.42 -5.23
CA LYS A 64 1.50 -1.87 -5.48
C LYS A 64 1.18 -2.63 -4.20
N GLY A 65 0.42 -3.70 -4.35
CA GLY A 65 0.05 -4.60 -3.27
C GLY A 65 0.15 -6.07 -3.65
N GLU A 66 -0.12 -6.91 -2.67
CA GLU A 66 -0.27 -8.36 -2.84
C GLU A 66 -1.54 -8.80 -2.10
N TRP A 67 -2.41 -9.52 -2.79
CA TRP A 67 -3.63 -10.05 -2.21
C TRP A 67 -3.34 -11.04 -1.08
N GLY A 68 -4.17 -11.02 -0.03
CA GLY A 68 -4.04 -11.87 1.15
C GLY A 68 -2.86 -11.54 2.08
N LYS A 69 -1.90 -10.73 1.61
CA LYS A 69 -0.73 -10.29 2.38
C LYS A 69 -0.86 -8.87 2.93
N HIS A 70 -1.77 -8.07 2.38
CA HIS A 70 -2.01 -6.70 2.81
C HIS A 70 -3.43 -6.52 3.32
N TYR A 71 -3.62 -5.53 4.18
CA TYR A 71 -4.92 -4.93 4.48
C TYR A 71 -5.09 -3.68 3.62
N LEU A 72 -6.27 -3.54 3.02
CA LEU A 72 -6.74 -2.29 2.45
C LEU A 72 -7.37 -1.45 3.56
N CYS A 73 -6.73 -0.34 3.88
CA CYS A 73 -7.20 0.62 4.87
C CYS A 73 -7.88 1.82 4.19
N VAL A 74 -8.95 2.32 4.81
CA VAL A 74 -9.67 3.52 4.43
C VAL A 74 -9.79 4.44 5.64
N GLY A 75 -9.25 5.64 5.52
CA GLY A 75 -9.25 6.65 6.56
C GLY A 75 -10.51 7.51 6.56
N VAL A 76 -10.52 8.54 7.41
CA VAL A 76 -11.73 9.31 7.74
C VAL A 76 -12.22 10.19 6.60
N LYS A 77 -11.36 10.56 5.65
CA LYS A 77 -11.70 11.32 4.44
C LYS A 77 -11.73 10.44 3.19
N GLY A 78 -11.74 9.12 3.35
CA GLY A 78 -11.72 8.18 2.23
C GLY A 78 -10.32 7.94 1.65
N GLU A 79 -9.27 8.42 2.31
CA GLU A 79 -7.89 8.13 1.92
C GLU A 79 -7.60 6.64 2.05
N ARG A 80 -6.96 6.05 1.02
CA ARG A 80 -6.67 4.62 0.94
C ARG A 80 -5.18 4.37 1.05
N TRP A 81 -4.79 3.29 1.72
CA TRP A 81 -3.42 2.79 1.75
C TRP A 81 -3.40 1.29 2.03
N LEU A 82 -2.30 0.63 1.66
CA LEU A 82 -2.06 -0.76 2.01
C LEU A 82 -1.16 -0.83 3.23
N VAL A 83 -1.42 -1.81 4.09
CA VAL A 83 -0.54 -2.15 5.21
C VAL A 83 -0.29 -3.64 5.16
N GLU A 84 0.96 -4.05 5.35
CA GLU A 84 1.28 -5.48 5.43
C GLU A 84 0.54 -6.12 6.62
N LYS A 85 0.06 -7.34 6.43
CA LYS A 85 -0.82 -8.02 7.39
C LYS A 85 -0.23 -8.09 8.79
N GLU A 86 1.03 -8.51 8.93
CA GLU A 86 1.67 -8.63 10.24
C GLU A 86 1.84 -7.27 10.93
N ILE A 87 2.14 -6.22 10.16
CA ILE A 87 2.24 -4.85 10.67
C ILE A 87 0.86 -4.36 11.11
N PHE A 88 -0.18 -4.62 10.33
CA PHE A 88 -1.54 -4.19 10.63
C PHE A 88 -2.03 -4.81 11.95
N GLU A 89 -1.95 -6.13 12.07
CA GLU A 89 -2.42 -6.88 13.25
C GLU A 89 -1.65 -6.54 14.54
N ARG A 90 -0.41 -6.05 14.42
CA ARG A 90 0.38 -5.57 15.58
C ARG A 90 0.13 -4.11 15.95
N THR A 91 -0.40 -3.31 15.02
CA THR A 91 -0.52 -1.86 15.17
C THR A 91 -1.95 -1.43 15.47
N TYR A 92 -2.95 -2.17 15.00
CA TYR A 92 -4.36 -1.82 15.13
C TYR A 92 -5.11 -2.83 15.99
N GLU A 93 -6.00 -2.31 16.82
CA GLU A 93 -6.93 -3.10 17.62
C GLU A 93 -8.34 -2.99 17.04
N GLU A 94 -9.06 -4.11 16.96
CA GLU A 94 -10.44 -4.11 16.49
C GLU A 94 -11.35 -3.41 17.51
N VAL A 95 -12.04 -2.36 17.07
CA VAL A 95 -13.04 -1.67 17.89
C VAL A 95 -14.36 -2.43 17.76
N LYS A 96 -14.67 -3.26 18.75
CA LYS A 96 -15.98 -3.92 18.86
C LYS A 96 -17.04 -2.86 19.15
N LYS A 97 -18.10 -2.82 18.33
CA LYS A 97 -19.29 -2.03 18.64
C LYS A 97 -20.19 -2.85 19.55
N GLU A 98 -20.52 -2.30 20.72
CA GLU A 98 -21.55 -2.81 21.64
C GLU A 98 -22.96 -2.56 21.10
#